data_AF-A0A0H5NZW8-F1
#
_entry.id   AF-A0A0H5NZW8-F1
#
_cell.length_a   1.000
_cell.length_b   1.000
_cell.length_c   1.000
_cell.angle_alpha   90.00
_cell.angle_beta   90.00
_cell.angle_gamma   90.00
#
_symmetry.space_group_name_H-M   'P 1'
#
loop_
_entity.id
_entity.type
_entity.pdbx_description
1 polymer ?
#
loop_
_entity_poly.entity_id
_entity_poly.type
_entity_poly.pdbx_seq_one_letter_code
_entity_poly.pdbx_strand_id
1 'polypeptide(L)'
;MQRKRQLDDSDNAGLRRTRRRIRLRIRNRVGPPKVRLRPVLATGGTVLLVGGALAYTQWPVDRAYEPLAGPGHGRGMSQVGAFDSAQEGWLAERILAHYYPGATLGTVPPTTLAVRLMDQDDAVLDAYADAGARVAGRTLEPGQVAHLTPLADGGANVVVTLGCDGDVLWQTSTADPWIYPLDPNPGRPAEEHLTLCNGRAYRGSLGVATEDGAFRTVNRVDVEDYLLGVVPAEVQANWADKGAGEALRAQAVAARSYALAEQRYPYAQTCDTTDCQVYPGTEKEDPRTAAAVASTAGQVLLRDGHILRSEYSAAPDGGAPADIQTFEVGPRPADLEVARPPADPRTRAAETPSAIDVEYERIGGANSTLGTPLGPEWGLPQNAGTYRLFTNGVIIATPTLGAQVVDFTTLMELIPGTDGLDTLPTETVPTDTVPSETVPSETAPSESVPPGTVPPGGAPPVEALPRHPAGLPMPPLADPVVPADVPAPVPPPGAAPA
;
A
#
# COMPACT_ATOMS: atom_id res chain seq x y z
N MET A 1 12.57 -48.76 -14.13
CA MET A 1 13.61 -49.75 -13.78
C MET A 1 14.84 -48.98 -13.31
N GLN A 2 15.04 -48.83 -11.99
CA GLN A 2 16.03 -49.56 -11.17
C GLN A 2 17.48 -49.35 -11.66
N ARG A 3 18.49 -48.94 -10.88
CA ARG A 3 18.74 -48.77 -9.43
C ARG A 3 20.01 -47.88 -9.30
N LYS A 4 20.08 -46.88 -8.42
CA LYS A 4 20.28 -46.91 -6.94
C LYS A 4 21.75 -47.08 -6.53
N ARG A 5 22.35 -46.02 -5.96
CA ARG A 5 22.95 -45.92 -4.60
C ARG A 5 24.11 -44.92 -4.57
N GLN A 6 23.93 -43.82 -3.86
CA GLN A 6 25.00 -43.21 -3.08
C GLN A 6 24.39 -42.88 -1.71
N LEU A 7 24.79 -43.70 -0.73
CA LEU A 7 24.55 -43.60 0.72
C LEU A 7 25.62 -42.63 1.26
N ASP A 8 25.26 -41.55 1.95
CA ASP A 8 24.90 -41.42 3.38
C ASP A 8 26.10 -41.13 4.30
N ASP A 9 25.82 -40.16 5.19
CA ASP A 9 26.30 -39.98 6.56
C ASP A 9 27.71 -39.45 6.90
N SER A 10 27.70 -38.15 7.25
CA SER A 10 27.93 -37.58 8.60
C SER A 10 29.19 -37.89 9.45
N ASP A 11 29.69 -36.77 9.98
CA ASP A 11 30.21 -36.55 11.34
C ASP A 11 31.60 -37.04 11.82
N ASN A 12 32.43 -36.00 12.06
CA ASN A 12 33.08 -35.69 13.34
C ASN A 12 34.43 -36.35 13.67
N ALA A 13 35.52 -35.59 13.50
CA ALA A 13 36.73 -35.75 14.34
C ALA A 13 37.54 -34.44 14.38
N GLY A 14 37.58 -33.83 15.57
CA GLY A 14 38.23 -32.54 15.79
C GLY A 14 39.75 -32.56 15.66
N LEU A 15 40.31 -31.36 15.41
CA LEU A 15 41.71 -31.08 15.69
C LEU A 15 41.85 -29.70 16.37
N ARG A 16 42.11 -29.76 17.68
CA ARG A 16 42.74 -28.68 18.44
C ARG A 16 44.12 -28.38 17.82
N ARG A 17 44.39 -27.14 17.44
CA ARG A 17 45.77 -26.62 17.27
C ARG A 17 45.98 -25.30 17.99
N THR A 18 46.56 -25.47 19.18
CA THR A 18 47.57 -24.67 19.87
C THR A 18 48.01 -23.32 19.27
N ARG A 19 47.86 -22.30 20.12
CA ARG A 19 48.44 -20.95 20.07
C ARG A 19 49.95 -20.96 19.80
N ARG A 20 50.41 -20.15 18.83
CA ARG A 20 51.75 -19.54 18.84
C ARG A 20 51.61 -18.02 18.80
N ARG A 21 52.13 -17.38 19.86
CA ARG A 21 52.28 -15.92 19.97
C ARG A 21 53.49 -15.50 19.13
N ILE A 22 53.30 -14.55 18.21
CA ILE A 22 54.40 -13.77 17.61
C ILE A 22 54.18 -12.32 18.04
N ARG A 23 55.14 -11.78 18.82
CA ARG A 23 55.21 -10.36 19.15
C ARG A 23 55.91 -9.64 17.99
N LEU A 24 55.26 -8.63 17.42
CA LEU A 24 55.93 -7.61 16.61
C LEU A 24 55.62 -6.25 17.22
N ARG A 25 56.70 -5.57 17.62
CA ARG A 25 56.73 -4.27 18.29
C ARG A 25 57.34 -3.31 17.28
N ILE A 26 56.56 -2.39 16.72
CA ILE A 26 57.10 -1.26 15.95
C ILE A 26 56.53 0.03 16.53
N ARG A 27 57.42 0.78 17.17
CA ARG A 27 57.29 2.17 17.57
C ARG A 27 57.64 3.00 16.33
N ASN A 28 56.89 4.06 16.05
CA ASN A 28 57.48 5.36 15.72
C ASN A 28 56.47 6.50 15.90
N ARG A 29 56.83 7.41 16.82
CA ARG A 29 56.24 8.74 17.00
C ARG A 29 56.83 9.66 15.93
N VAL A 30 56.00 10.41 15.23
CA VAL A 30 56.42 11.56 14.42
C VAL A 30 56.16 12.83 15.25
N GLY A 31 57.21 13.60 15.52
CA GLY A 31 57.12 14.93 16.12
C GLY A 31 56.95 16.02 15.06
N PRO A 32 56.49 17.23 15.43
CA PRO A 32 56.17 18.30 14.48
C PRO A 32 57.45 18.97 13.91
N PRO A 33 57.37 19.58 12.71
CA PRO A 33 58.55 20.09 12.01
C PRO A 33 59.01 21.44 12.58
N LYS A 34 60.33 21.65 12.57
CA LYS A 34 60.98 22.92 12.93
C LYS A 34 61.07 23.82 11.70
N VAL A 35 60.52 25.04 11.79
CA VAL A 35 60.70 26.11 10.80
C VAL A 35 62.05 26.79 11.04
N ARG A 36 62.88 26.94 10.00
CA ARG A 36 64.09 27.78 10.00
C ARG A 36 63.86 28.97 9.08
N LEU A 37 63.90 30.19 9.61
CA LEU A 37 64.02 31.41 8.80
C LEU A 37 65.48 31.60 8.34
N ARG A 38 65.66 31.99 7.07
CA ARG A 38 66.89 32.56 6.54
C ARG A 38 66.62 34.03 6.17
N PRO A 39 67.50 34.99 6.48
CA PRO A 39 67.36 36.36 6.01
C PRO A 39 67.87 36.46 4.57
N VAL A 40 67.10 37.09 3.69
CA VAL A 40 67.57 37.51 2.36
C VAL A 40 67.75 39.02 2.39
N LEU A 41 68.98 39.43 2.10
CA LEU A 41 69.43 40.81 1.94
C LEU A 41 68.72 41.45 0.75
N ALA A 42 68.14 42.64 0.96
CA ALA A 42 67.54 43.44 -0.10
C ALA A 42 68.60 44.35 -0.75
N THR A 43 68.76 44.26 -2.08
CA THR A 43 69.42 45.28 -2.89
C THR A 43 68.56 45.58 -4.11
N GLY A 44 67.87 46.73 -4.06
CA GLY A 44 67.66 47.72 -5.13
C GLY A 44 67.07 47.32 -6.48
N GLY A 45 65.98 48.02 -6.86
CA GLY A 45 65.79 48.48 -8.24
C GLY A 45 64.50 48.06 -8.97
N THR A 46 63.44 48.86 -8.77
CA THR A 46 62.40 49.27 -9.75
C THR A 46 61.87 48.27 -10.81
N VAL A 47 60.57 47.99 -10.81
CA VAL A 47 59.52 48.63 -11.65
C VAL A 47 58.16 48.01 -11.32
N LEU A 48 57.15 48.87 -11.18
CA LEU A 48 55.74 48.57 -11.01
C LEU A 48 55.17 47.75 -12.17
N LEU A 49 54.59 46.58 -11.87
CA LEU A 49 53.41 46.08 -12.56
C LEU A 49 52.42 45.57 -11.51
N VAL A 50 51.33 46.33 -11.34
CA VAL A 50 50.13 45.92 -10.63
C VAL A 50 49.47 44.82 -11.47
N GLY A 51 49.75 43.57 -11.11
CA GLY A 51 48.96 42.42 -11.51
C GLY A 51 48.50 41.74 -10.24
N GLY A 52 47.33 42.12 -9.73
CA GLY A 52 46.66 41.42 -8.65
C GLY A 52 46.29 40.02 -9.11
N ALA A 53 47.21 39.07 -8.95
CA ALA A 53 46.87 37.66 -8.97
C ALA A 53 45.99 37.42 -7.74
N LEU A 54 44.66 37.42 -7.97
CA LEU A 54 43.73 36.70 -7.12
C LEU A 54 44.22 35.27 -7.06
N ALA A 55 44.95 34.94 -5.99
CA ALA A 55 45.14 33.58 -5.57
C ALA A 55 43.75 33.05 -5.21
N TYR A 56 43.04 32.54 -6.21
CA TYR A 56 42.07 31.49 -6.01
C TYR A 56 42.84 30.37 -5.33
N THR A 57 42.82 30.35 -4.01
CA THR A 57 43.07 29.11 -3.28
C THR A 57 41.97 28.18 -3.73
N GLN A 58 42.30 27.38 -4.73
CA GLN A 58 41.55 26.20 -5.12
C GLN A 58 41.52 25.35 -3.87
N TRP A 59 40.43 25.46 -3.12
CA TRP A 59 40.13 24.48 -2.10
C TRP A 59 40.10 23.15 -2.82
N PRO A 60 40.85 22.14 -2.35
CA PRO A 60 40.76 20.82 -2.93
C PRO A 60 39.31 20.35 -2.73
N VAL A 61 38.54 20.35 -3.81
CA VAL A 61 37.27 19.64 -3.95
C VAL A 61 37.59 18.16 -3.97
N ASP A 62 37.89 17.65 -2.79
CA ASP A 62 37.95 16.23 -2.43
C ASP A 62 37.90 16.17 -0.89
N ARG A 63 36.82 16.68 -0.30
CA ARG A 63 36.44 16.19 1.02
C ARG A 63 35.67 14.90 0.80
N ALA A 64 36.40 13.80 0.97
CA ALA A 64 35.81 12.50 1.22
C ALA A 64 34.72 12.65 2.27
N TYR A 65 33.50 12.30 1.86
CA TYR A 65 32.34 12.18 2.72
C TYR A 65 32.66 11.23 3.89
N GLU A 66 32.38 11.65 5.13
CA GLU A 66 32.42 10.74 6.28
C GLU A 66 31.07 10.01 6.37
N PRO A 67 31.01 8.69 6.09
CA PRO A 67 29.80 7.91 6.32
C PRO A 67 29.41 7.98 7.79
N LEU A 68 28.16 8.33 8.06
CA LEU A 68 27.56 8.17 9.38
C LEU A 68 27.43 6.68 9.66
N ALA A 69 27.82 6.28 10.87
CA ALA A 69 27.71 4.89 11.28
C ALA A 69 26.27 4.53 11.67
N GLY A 70 25.75 3.41 11.18
CA GLY A 70 24.48 2.83 11.61
C GLY A 70 23.53 2.50 10.46
N PRO A 71 22.39 1.85 10.74
CA PRO A 71 21.34 1.59 9.74
C PRO A 71 20.82 2.88 9.12
N GLY A 72 20.41 2.81 7.85
CA GLY A 72 19.95 3.93 7.03
C GLY A 72 20.88 4.22 5.86
N HIS A 73 20.77 5.42 5.28
CA HIS A 73 21.49 5.83 4.07
C HIS A 73 23.00 6.08 4.28
N GLY A 74 23.46 5.94 5.51
CA GLY A 74 24.76 6.40 5.96
C GLY A 74 24.89 7.91 6.04
N ARG A 75 23.96 8.76 5.57
CA ARG A 75 24.16 10.22 5.41
C ARG A 75 22.96 11.07 5.79
N GLY A 76 23.19 12.38 5.92
CA GLY A 76 22.18 13.42 6.17
C GLY A 76 21.73 13.50 7.62
N MET A 77 20.43 13.55 7.89
CA MET A 77 19.94 13.74 9.25
C MET A 77 20.28 12.55 10.15
N SER A 78 20.97 12.81 11.27
CA SER A 78 21.10 11.82 12.35
C SER A 78 19.78 11.72 13.11
N GLN A 79 19.22 10.52 13.20
CA GLN A 79 18.00 10.27 13.96
C GLN A 79 18.25 10.44 15.47
N VAL A 80 19.38 9.92 15.98
CA VAL A 80 19.75 10.08 17.40
C VAL A 80 20.08 11.54 17.72
N GLY A 81 20.83 12.22 16.85
CA GLY A 81 21.14 13.63 17.03
C GLY A 81 19.90 14.54 16.90
N ALA A 82 18.92 14.18 16.06
CA ALA A 82 17.63 14.85 16.02
C ALA A 82 16.84 14.66 17.33
N PHE A 83 16.85 13.45 17.90
CA PHE A 83 16.27 13.19 19.22
C PHE A 83 16.91 14.07 20.30
N ASP A 84 18.23 14.06 20.41
CA ASP A 84 18.97 14.86 21.40
C ASP A 84 18.69 16.37 21.22
N SER A 85 18.71 16.86 19.97
CA SER A 85 18.39 18.25 19.66
C SER A 85 16.96 18.63 20.07
N ALA A 86 15.99 17.74 19.85
CA ALA A 86 14.61 17.97 20.26
C ALA A 86 14.48 18.01 21.78
N GLN A 87 15.22 17.17 22.51
CA GLN A 87 15.28 17.23 23.99
C GLN A 87 15.90 18.54 24.50
N GLU A 88 16.81 19.14 23.74
CA GLU A 88 17.34 20.48 24.00
C GLU A 88 16.38 21.62 23.59
N GLY A 89 15.17 21.30 23.12
CA GLY A 89 14.14 22.27 22.75
C GLY A 89 14.27 22.82 21.33
N TRP A 90 15.01 22.15 20.44
CA TRP A 90 15.05 22.53 19.03
C TRP A 90 13.73 22.15 18.35
N LEU A 91 13.18 23.08 17.58
CA LEU A 91 12.06 22.82 16.69
C LEU A 91 12.52 22.03 15.45
N ALA A 92 11.59 21.30 14.83
CA ALA A 92 11.85 20.48 13.65
C ALA A 92 12.56 21.26 12.54
N GLU A 93 12.16 22.51 12.29
CA GLU A 93 12.74 23.37 11.26
C GLU A 93 14.22 23.66 11.54
N ARG A 94 14.59 23.84 12.82
CA ARG A 94 15.98 24.06 13.23
C ARG A 94 16.81 22.77 13.10
N ILE A 95 16.22 21.63 13.46
CA ILE A 95 16.86 20.31 13.30
C ILE A 95 17.16 20.07 11.81
N LEU A 96 16.17 20.26 10.93
CA LEU A 96 16.33 20.10 9.50
C LEU A 96 17.36 21.07 8.90
N ALA A 97 17.31 22.36 9.29
CA ALA A 97 18.26 23.36 8.83
C ALA A 97 19.71 23.06 9.27
N HIS A 98 19.89 22.35 10.38
CA HIS A 98 21.20 21.91 10.83
C HIS A 98 21.74 20.79 9.94
N TYR A 99 20.97 19.73 9.68
CA TYR A 99 21.45 18.58 8.91
C TYR A 99 21.47 18.79 7.39
N TYR A 100 20.64 19.69 6.88
CA TYR A 100 20.54 20.03 5.46
C TYR A 100 20.81 21.54 5.24
N PRO A 101 22.03 22.02 5.53
CA PRO A 101 22.34 23.44 5.48
C PRO A 101 22.18 24.00 4.06
N GLY A 102 21.34 25.02 3.91
CA GLY A 102 21.00 25.62 2.61
C GLY A 102 19.70 25.09 1.98
N ALA A 103 19.06 24.08 2.59
CA ALA A 103 17.73 23.67 2.19
C ALA A 103 16.69 24.68 2.71
N THR A 104 15.61 24.84 1.97
CA THR A 104 14.46 25.65 2.37
C THR A 104 13.23 24.77 2.53
N LEU A 105 12.35 25.09 3.48
CA LEU A 105 11.05 24.41 3.56
C LEU A 105 10.14 24.86 2.41
N GLY A 106 9.41 23.89 1.85
CA GLY A 106 8.37 24.10 0.86
C GLY A 106 7.14 23.26 1.20
N THR A 107 6.14 23.35 0.33
CA THR A 107 4.89 22.60 0.45
C THR A 107 4.54 21.94 -0.87
N VAL A 108 4.07 20.69 -0.81
CA VAL A 108 3.52 19.94 -1.94
C VAL A 108 1.99 19.83 -1.82
N PRO A 109 1.25 19.74 -2.93
CA PRO A 109 -0.15 19.34 -2.88
C PRO A 109 -0.28 17.89 -2.39
N PRO A 110 -1.50 17.45 -2.00
CA PRO A 110 -1.78 16.03 -1.84
C PRO A 110 -1.30 15.27 -3.08
N THR A 111 -0.55 14.20 -2.90
CA THR A 111 0.09 13.44 -3.97
C THR A 111 0.18 11.97 -3.60
N THR A 112 0.18 11.11 -4.61
CA THR A 112 0.42 9.67 -4.42
C THR A 112 1.85 9.32 -4.83
N LEU A 113 2.38 8.24 -4.27
CA LEU A 113 3.59 7.59 -4.76
C LEU A 113 3.34 6.09 -4.95
N ALA A 114 4.19 5.47 -5.75
CA ALA A 114 4.24 4.03 -5.95
C ALA A 114 5.50 3.44 -5.30
N VAL A 115 5.31 2.41 -4.49
CA VAL A 115 6.33 1.66 -3.76
C VAL A 115 6.39 0.25 -4.32
N ARG A 116 7.56 -0.19 -4.79
CA ARG A 116 7.78 -1.61 -5.10
C ARG A 116 7.86 -2.40 -3.80
N LEU A 117 7.06 -3.45 -3.68
CA LEU A 117 7.09 -4.37 -2.55
C LEU A 117 8.02 -5.54 -2.87
N MET A 118 9.30 -5.43 -2.48
CA MET A 118 10.35 -6.36 -2.93
C MET A 118 10.19 -7.76 -2.36
N ASP A 119 9.63 -7.89 -1.16
CA ASP A 119 9.29 -9.19 -0.56
C ASP A 119 8.22 -9.96 -1.37
N GLN A 120 7.53 -9.29 -2.29
CA GLN A 120 6.46 -9.83 -3.15
C GLN A 120 6.88 -9.91 -4.63
N ASP A 121 8.17 -9.75 -4.94
CA ASP A 121 8.66 -9.92 -6.31
C ASP A 121 8.52 -11.38 -6.76
N ASP A 122 8.24 -11.57 -8.05
CA ASP A 122 8.10 -12.87 -8.71
C ASP A 122 6.98 -13.77 -8.13
N ALA A 123 6.07 -13.21 -7.34
CA ALA A 123 4.89 -13.85 -6.80
C ALA A 123 3.59 -13.37 -7.48
N VAL A 124 2.52 -14.15 -7.34
CA VAL A 124 1.16 -13.70 -7.65
C VAL A 124 0.75 -12.70 -6.57
N LEU A 125 0.10 -11.60 -6.98
CA LEU A 125 -0.47 -10.66 -6.01
C LEU A 125 -1.81 -11.19 -5.51
N ASP A 126 -1.80 -11.73 -4.30
CA ASP A 126 -2.98 -12.27 -3.62
C ASP A 126 -3.43 -11.30 -2.53
N ALA A 127 -4.52 -10.56 -2.75
CA ALA A 127 -4.99 -9.56 -1.79
C ALA A 127 -6.52 -9.48 -1.66
N TYR A 128 -6.95 -9.06 -0.48
CA TYR A 128 -8.35 -8.87 -0.11
C TYR A 128 -8.50 -7.67 0.85
N ALA A 129 -9.72 -7.32 1.19
CA ALA A 129 -10.02 -6.41 2.30
C ALA A 129 -11.26 -6.90 3.04
N ASP A 130 -11.33 -6.68 4.35
CA ASP A 130 -12.43 -7.14 5.20
C ASP A 130 -13.76 -6.47 4.83
N ALA A 131 -13.71 -5.21 4.39
CA ALA A 131 -14.86 -4.47 3.88
C ALA A 131 -15.21 -4.81 2.42
N GLY A 132 -14.34 -5.54 1.71
CA GLY A 132 -14.39 -5.72 0.26
C GLY A 132 -13.46 -4.78 -0.50
N ALA A 133 -13.30 -5.04 -1.79
CA ALA A 133 -12.36 -4.33 -2.67
C ALA A 133 -12.93 -4.18 -4.08
N ARG A 134 -12.17 -3.60 -5.01
CA ARG A 134 -12.53 -3.54 -6.44
C ARG A 134 -11.39 -4.04 -7.30
N VAL A 135 -11.70 -4.83 -8.32
CA VAL A 135 -10.74 -5.34 -9.30
C VAL A 135 -11.44 -5.59 -10.63
N ALA A 136 -10.79 -5.27 -11.75
CA ALA A 136 -11.34 -5.46 -13.10
C ALA A 136 -12.78 -4.91 -13.27
N GLY A 137 -13.06 -3.74 -12.67
CA GLY A 137 -14.37 -3.09 -12.71
C GLY A 137 -15.46 -3.72 -11.84
N ARG A 138 -15.16 -4.77 -11.06
CA ARG A 138 -16.11 -5.48 -10.20
C ARG A 138 -15.79 -5.23 -8.73
N THR A 139 -16.83 -5.23 -7.90
CA THR A 139 -16.68 -5.22 -6.43
C THR A 139 -16.47 -6.64 -5.93
N LEU A 140 -15.51 -6.81 -5.04
CA LEU A 140 -15.30 -8.02 -4.24
C LEU A 140 -16.06 -7.89 -2.92
N GLU A 141 -16.81 -8.92 -2.58
CA GLU A 141 -17.48 -9.01 -1.28
C GLU A 141 -16.49 -9.41 -0.17
N PRO A 142 -16.79 -9.09 1.10
CA PRO A 142 -16.01 -9.60 2.23
C PRO A 142 -15.75 -11.11 2.14
N GLY A 143 -14.49 -11.50 2.34
CA GLY A 143 -14.04 -12.88 2.23
C GLY A 143 -13.65 -13.33 0.81
N GLN A 144 -13.83 -12.49 -0.21
CA GLN A 144 -13.31 -12.76 -1.56
C GLN A 144 -11.86 -12.25 -1.70
N VAL A 145 -11.03 -13.01 -2.41
CA VAL A 145 -9.61 -12.69 -2.65
C VAL A 145 -9.38 -12.52 -4.13
N ALA A 146 -8.63 -11.50 -4.54
CA ALA A 146 -8.16 -11.34 -5.90
C ALA A 146 -6.70 -11.78 -6.04
N HIS A 147 -6.46 -12.59 -7.06
CA HIS A 147 -5.16 -13.10 -7.47
C HIS A 147 -4.79 -12.48 -8.81
N LEU A 148 -3.77 -11.62 -8.83
CA LEU A 148 -3.30 -10.92 -10.03
C LEU A 148 -1.98 -11.51 -10.52
N THR A 149 -1.97 -11.93 -11.78
CA THR A 149 -0.73 -12.28 -12.51
C THR A 149 -0.55 -11.29 -13.67
N PRO A 150 0.58 -10.57 -13.76
CA PRO A 150 0.78 -9.58 -14.80
C PRO A 150 0.89 -10.22 -16.19
N LEU A 151 0.45 -9.48 -17.21
CA LEU A 151 0.52 -9.85 -18.62
C LEU A 151 1.56 -8.98 -19.35
N ALA A 152 2.09 -9.49 -20.46
CA ALA A 152 3.11 -8.79 -21.26
C ALA A 152 2.61 -7.49 -21.93
N ASP A 153 1.29 -7.33 -22.05
CA ASP A 153 0.64 -6.12 -22.57
C ASP A 153 0.44 -5.02 -21.50
N GLY A 154 0.91 -5.26 -20.27
CA GLY A 154 0.73 -4.36 -19.14
C GLY A 154 -0.57 -4.56 -18.36
N GLY A 155 -1.44 -5.49 -18.79
CA GLY A 155 -2.63 -5.91 -18.05
C GLY A 155 -2.34 -6.96 -16.98
N ALA A 156 -3.40 -7.60 -16.49
CA ALA A 156 -3.32 -8.73 -15.57
C ALA A 156 -4.40 -9.77 -15.85
N ASN A 157 -4.07 -11.04 -15.61
CA ASN A 157 -5.06 -12.06 -15.33
C ASN A 157 -5.54 -11.89 -13.90
N VAL A 158 -6.85 -11.94 -13.70
CA VAL A 158 -7.51 -11.85 -12.40
C VAL A 158 -8.26 -13.14 -12.17
N VAL A 159 -7.94 -13.83 -11.09
CA VAL A 159 -8.73 -14.94 -10.55
C VAL A 159 -9.28 -14.49 -9.22
N VAL A 160 -10.57 -14.72 -8.97
CA VAL A 160 -11.20 -14.41 -7.68
C VAL A 160 -11.71 -15.69 -7.04
N THR A 161 -11.39 -15.85 -5.76
CA THR A 161 -11.71 -17.03 -4.94
C THR A 161 -12.44 -16.63 -3.67
N LEU A 162 -13.03 -17.62 -2.98
CA LEU A 162 -13.53 -17.46 -1.61
C LEU A 162 -12.43 -17.78 -0.60
N GLY A 163 -11.77 -16.77 -0.05
CA GLY A 163 -10.58 -16.93 0.79
C GLY A 163 -9.33 -17.28 -0.01
N CYS A 164 -8.15 -17.20 0.61
CA CYS A 164 -6.86 -17.25 -0.09
C CYS A 164 -6.60 -18.54 -0.88
N ASP A 165 -7.14 -19.67 -0.43
CA ASP A 165 -6.95 -20.99 -1.05
C ASP A 165 -8.28 -21.64 -1.46
N GLY A 166 -9.35 -20.85 -1.62
CA GLY A 166 -10.69 -21.36 -1.84
C GLY A 166 -11.07 -21.60 -3.30
N ASP A 167 -12.34 -21.94 -3.50
CA ASP A 167 -12.89 -22.19 -4.82
C ASP A 167 -12.92 -20.91 -5.67
N VAL A 168 -12.58 -21.05 -6.96
CA VAL A 168 -12.66 -19.96 -7.94
C VAL A 168 -14.12 -19.58 -8.15
N LEU A 169 -14.44 -18.32 -7.87
CA LEU A 169 -15.74 -17.72 -8.11
C LEU A 169 -15.86 -17.22 -9.55
N TRP A 170 -14.81 -16.55 -10.05
CA TRP A 170 -14.73 -16.09 -11.43
C TRP A 170 -13.29 -15.73 -11.81
N GLN A 171 -13.05 -15.59 -13.11
CA GLN A 171 -11.76 -15.16 -13.66
C GLN A 171 -11.95 -14.30 -14.91
N THR A 172 -11.02 -13.39 -15.18
CA THR A 172 -10.98 -12.53 -16.37
C THR A 172 -9.57 -12.04 -16.64
N SER A 173 -9.33 -11.42 -17.80
CA SER A 173 -8.20 -10.52 -18.02
C SER A 173 -8.66 -9.06 -17.93
N THR A 174 -7.76 -8.16 -17.54
CA THR A 174 -8.01 -6.72 -17.46
C THR A 174 -6.80 -5.93 -17.95
N ALA A 175 -7.03 -4.79 -18.60
CA ALA A 175 -5.97 -3.82 -18.92
C ALA A 175 -5.60 -2.94 -17.71
N ASP A 176 -6.37 -3.04 -16.62
CA ASP A 176 -6.16 -2.32 -15.37
C ASP A 176 -5.65 -3.27 -14.28
N PRO A 177 -4.32 -3.39 -14.08
CA PRO A 177 -3.70 -4.43 -13.25
C PRO A 177 -3.67 -4.08 -11.76
N TRP A 178 -4.78 -3.58 -11.22
CA TRP A 178 -4.87 -3.06 -9.85
C TRP A 178 -6.06 -3.61 -9.08
N ILE A 179 -5.84 -3.81 -7.78
CA ILE A 179 -6.85 -4.00 -6.75
C ILE A 179 -6.97 -2.68 -5.99
N TYR A 180 -8.19 -2.16 -5.91
CA TYR A 180 -8.51 -0.90 -5.26
C TYR A 180 -9.30 -1.13 -3.98
N PRO A 181 -9.16 -0.26 -2.96
CA PRO A 181 -10.13 -0.16 -1.87
C PRO A 181 -11.51 0.26 -2.40
N LEU A 182 -12.54 0.19 -1.55
CA LEU A 182 -13.87 0.69 -1.92
C LEU A 182 -13.89 2.22 -1.99
N ASP A 183 -13.29 2.89 -1.01
CA ASP A 183 -13.01 4.32 -1.02
C ASP A 183 -11.58 4.60 -1.54
N PRO A 184 -11.42 5.29 -2.68
CA PRO A 184 -10.10 5.65 -3.20
C PRO A 184 -9.39 6.77 -2.41
N ASN A 185 -10.06 7.40 -1.44
CA ASN A 185 -9.49 8.49 -0.65
C ASN A 185 -8.51 8.01 0.45
N PRO A 186 -7.60 8.88 0.92
CA PRO A 186 -6.71 8.60 2.05
C PRO A 186 -7.48 8.51 3.38
N GLY A 187 -6.80 8.05 4.44
CA GLY A 187 -7.34 8.10 5.81
C GLY A 187 -8.46 7.11 6.10
N ARG A 188 -8.56 6.05 5.29
CA ARG A 188 -9.60 5.01 5.39
C ARG A 188 -9.42 4.07 6.59
N PRO A 189 -10.53 3.44 7.06
CA PRO A 189 -10.51 2.56 8.22
C PRO A 189 -9.77 1.25 7.89
N ALA A 190 -9.40 0.49 8.94
CA ALA A 190 -8.55 -0.69 8.81
C ALA A 190 -9.19 -1.80 7.96
N GLU A 191 -10.51 -1.90 7.99
CA GLU A 191 -11.29 -2.88 7.25
C GLU A 191 -11.21 -2.66 5.72
N GLU A 192 -10.84 -1.46 5.28
CA GLU A 192 -10.61 -1.12 3.86
C GLU A 192 -9.13 -1.15 3.46
N HIS A 193 -8.25 -1.63 4.34
CA HIS A 193 -6.85 -1.86 3.98
C HIS A 193 -6.75 -3.14 3.14
N LEU A 194 -5.92 -3.10 2.10
CA LEU A 194 -5.69 -4.27 1.27
C LEU A 194 -4.67 -5.16 1.96
N THR A 195 -5.12 -6.33 2.39
CA THR A 195 -4.34 -7.33 3.11
C THR A 195 -3.91 -8.42 2.14
N LEU A 196 -2.60 -8.68 2.12
CA LEU A 196 -2.03 -9.81 1.41
C LEU A 196 -2.39 -11.11 2.12
N CYS A 197 -2.52 -12.21 1.39
CA CYS A 197 -2.78 -13.52 1.99
C CYS A 197 -1.68 -14.01 2.97
N ASN A 198 -0.50 -13.40 2.93
CA ASN A 198 0.57 -13.64 3.90
C ASN A 198 0.48 -12.77 5.18
N GLY A 199 -0.54 -11.91 5.29
CA GLY A 199 -0.92 -11.17 6.48
C GLY A 199 -0.54 -9.69 6.52
N ARG A 200 0.28 -9.17 5.59
CA ARG A 200 0.63 -7.73 5.60
C ARG A 200 -0.48 -6.89 4.96
N ALA A 201 -0.86 -5.80 5.62
CA ALA A 201 -1.89 -4.89 5.17
C ALA A 201 -1.32 -3.54 4.69
N TYR A 202 -1.93 -2.99 3.64
CA TYR A 202 -1.48 -1.78 2.98
C TYR A 202 -2.64 -0.79 2.76
N ARG A 203 -2.33 0.50 2.96
CA ARG A 203 -3.15 1.62 2.45
C ARG A 203 -2.93 1.76 0.93
N GLY A 204 -3.67 2.64 0.27
CA GLY A 204 -3.63 2.79 -1.18
C GLY A 204 -4.18 1.60 -2.00
N SER A 205 -3.69 1.41 -3.21
CA SER A 205 -4.06 0.30 -4.10
C SER A 205 -2.87 -0.65 -4.23
N LEU A 206 -3.12 -1.91 -4.51
CA LEU A 206 -2.08 -2.89 -4.83
C LEU A 206 -2.20 -3.29 -6.29
N GLY A 207 -1.09 -3.36 -7.01
CA GLY A 207 -1.09 -3.72 -8.41
C GLY A 207 0.15 -4.49 -8.80
N VAL A 208 0.12 -4.99 -10.04
CA VAL A 208 1.22 -5.73 -10.63
C VAL A 208 1.84 -4.96 -11.79
N ALA A 209 3.15 -5.11 -11.95
CA ALA A 209 3.93 -4.59 -13.05
C ALA A 209 4.90 -5.67 -13.54
N THR A 210 5.55 -5.41 -14.68
CA THR A 210 6.62 -6.25 -15.20
C THR A 210 7.91 -5.46 -15.40
N GLU A 211 9.04 -6.09 -15.15
CA GLU A 211 10.38 -5.59 -15.47
C GLU A 211 11.17 -6.74 -16.10
N ASP A 212 11.54 -6.61 -17.37
CA ASP A 212 12.29 -7.65 -18.10
C ASP A 212 11.68 -9.06 -18.01
N GLY A 213 10.35 -9.14 -17.93
CA GLY A 213 9.59 -10.38 -17.77
C GLY A 213 9.45 -10.89 -16.33
N ALA A 214 10.11 -10.25 -15.36
CA ALA A 214 9.93 -10.52 -13.92
C ALA A 214 8.67 -9.83 -13.39
N PHE A 215 8.03 -10.44 -12.38
CA PHE A 215 6.77 -9.92 -11.82
C PHE A 215 7.09 -9.01 -10.65
N ARG A 216 6.42 -7.85 -10.59
CA ARG A 216 6.65 -6.86 -9.55
C ARG A 216 5.33 -6.46 -8.93
N THR A 217 5.32 -6.45 -7.61
CA THR A 217 4.18 -5.96 -6.84
C THR A 217 4.40 -4.50 -6.47
N VAL A 218 3.38 -3.68 -6.65
CA VAL A 218 3.46 -2.23 -6.45
C VAL A 218 2.31 -1.78 -5.56
N ASN A 219 2.63 -1.02 -4.51
CA ASN A 219 1.65 -0.31 -3.71
C ASN A 219 1.60 1.16 -4.15
N ARG A 220 0.42 1.63 -4.60
CA ARG A 220 0.18 3.04 -4.92
C ARG A 220 -0.63 3.69 -3.80
N VAL A 221 -0.05 4.63 -3.09
CA VAL A 221 -0.59 5.15 -1.83
C VAL A 221 -0.42 6.67 -1.73
N ASP A 222 -1.30 7.33 -0.99
CA ASP A 222 -1.13 8.74 -0.63
C ASP A 222 0.13 8.92 0.22
N VAL A 223 0.87 9.99 0.00
CA VAL A 223 2.15 10.19 0.67
C VAL A 223 2.00 10.30 2.19
N GLU A 224 0.91 10.87 2.70
CA GLU A 224 0.69 10.98 4.14
C GLU A 224 0.34 9.61 4.74
N ASP A 225 -0.49 8.81 4.06
CA ASP A 225 -0.80 7.42 4.44
C ASP A 225 0.46 6.52 4.42
N TYR A 226 1.35 6.71 3.46
CA TYR A 226 2.65 6.00 3.39
C TYR A 226 3.52 6.30 4.63
N LEU A 227 3.57 7.57 5.04
CA LEU A 227 4.39 7.99 6.18
C LEU A 227 3.89 7.47 7.52
N LEU A 228 2.61 7.09 7.63
CA LEU A 228 2.08 6.40 8.82
C LEU A 228 2.79 5.07 9.07
N GLY A 229 3.22 4.36 8.01
CA GLY A 229 4.01 3.14 8.11
C GLY A 229 5.51 3.40 8.24
N VAL A 230 6.05 4.37 7.49
CA VAL A 230 7.51 4.62 7.44
C VAL A 230 8.04 5.27 8.72
N VAL A 231 7.43 6.36 9.20
CA VAL A 231 7.98 7.10 10.35
C VAL A 231 8.18 6.21 11.58
N PRO A 232 7.20 5.40 12.03
CA PRO A 232 7.41 4.50 13.17
C PRO A 232 8.30 3.28 12.86
N ALA A 233 8.54 2.95 11.59
CA ALA A 233 9.52 1.94 11.21
C ALA A 233 10.97 2.45 11.29
N GLU A 234 11.16 3.76 11.10
CA GLU A 234 12.46 4.42 11.07
C GLU A 234 12.90 4.97 12.44
N VAL A 235 11.96 5.52 13.21
CA VAL A 235 12.22 6.09 14.54
C VAL A 235 11.17 5.63 15.56
N GLN A 236 11.55 5.54 16.83
CA GLN A 236 10.65 5.03 17.86
C GLN A 236 9.55 6.05 18.21
N ALA A 237 8.28 5.64 18.11
CA ALA A 237 7.14 6.50 18.44
C ALA A 237 7.15 7.06 19.88
N ASN A 238 7.76 6.32 20.83
CA ASN A 238 7.89 6.75 22.22
C ASN A 238 8.80 7.97 22.43
N TRP A 239 9.47 8.48 21.38
CA TRP A 239 10.23 9.73 21.44
C TRP A 239 9.32 10.93 21.74
N ALA A 240 8.05 10.89 21.30
CA ALA A 240 7.07 11.91 21.64
C ALA A 240 6.93 12.07 23.16
N ASP A 241 6.80 10.94 23.88
CA ASP A 241 6.61 10.92 25.34
C ASP A 241 7.88 11.34 26.11
N LYS A 242 9.03 11.38 25.43
CA LYS A 242 10.34 11.78 25.98
C LYS A 242 10.68 13.24 25.68
N GLY A 243 9.71 14.03 25.22
CA GLY A 243 9.92 15.43 24.85
C GLY A 243 10.59 15.64 23.49
N ALA A 244 10.73 14.58 22.68
CA ALA A 244 11.38 14.62 21.37
C ALA A 244 10.36 14.53 20.20
N GLY A 245 9.16 15.09 20.38
CA GLY A 245 8.14 15.14 19.33
C GLY A 245 8.60 15.92 18.08
N GLU A 246 9.43 16.95 18.25
CA GLU A 246 10.01 17.72 17.14
C GLU A 246 10.98 16.87 16.29
N ALA A 247 11.63 15.85 16.86
CA ALA A 247 12.43 14.90 16.09
C ALA A 247 11.55 14.03 15.17
N LEU A 248 10.37 13.62 15.64
CA LEU A 248 9.40 12.89 14.82
C LEU A 248 8.86 13.76 13.67
N ARG A 249 8.61 15.06 13.94
CA ARG A 249 8.20 16.03 12.91
C ARG A 249 9.30 16.23 11.87
N ALA A 250 10.55 16.39 12.30
CA ALA A 250 11.70 16.46 11.38
C ALA A 250 11.83 15.18 10.54
N GLN A 251 11.69 14.01 11.16
CA GLN A 251 11.70 12.72 10.45
C GLN A 251 10.59 12.62 9.40
N ALA A 252 9.37 13.07 9.71
CA ALA A 252 8.27 13.05 8.75
C ALA A 252 8.58 13.91 7.51
N VAL A 253 9.11 15.13 7.69
CA VAL A 253 9.50 16.02 6.58
C VAL A 253 10.65 15.43 5.76
N ALA A 254 11.69 14.89 6.41
CA ALA A 254 12.81 14.26 5.73
C ALA A 254 12.38 13.00 4.95
N ALA A 255 11.54 12.16 5.56
CA ALA A 255 11.03 10.95 4.91
C ALA A 255 10.14 11.28 3.71
N ARG A 256 9.26 12.29 3.82
CA ARG A 256 8.43 12.77 2.70
C ARG A 256 9.26 13.26 1.53
N SER A 257 10.24 14.11 1.83
CA SER A 257 11.10 14.71 0.79
C SER A 257 11.94 13.65 0.09
N TYR A 258 12.49 12.70 0.83
CA TYR A 258 13.19 11.54 0.27
C TYR A 258 12.29 10.76 -0.70
N ALA A 259 11.11 10.31 -0.23
CA ALA A 259 10.21 9.48 -1.03
C ALA A 259 9.72 10.17 -2.32
N LEU A 260 9.45 11.48 -2.26
CA LEU A 260 8.98 12.26 -3.41
C LEU A 260 10.11 12.68 -4.36
N ALA A 261 11.37 12.66 -3.91
CA ALA A 261 12.52 12.94 -4.77
C ALA A 261 12.99 11.71 -5.56
N GLU A 262 12.59 10.51 -5.14
CA GLU A 262 12.99 9.24 -5.74
C GLU A 262 12.21 8.90 -7.02
N GLN A 263 12.90 8.31 -7.99
CA GLN A 263 12.31 7.72 -9.20
C GLN A 263 13.15 6.53 -9.64
N ARG A 264 13.10 5.44 -8.86
CA ARG A 264 13.98 4.28 -9.06
C ARG A 264 13.57 3.38 -10.21
N TYR A 265 12.27 3.27 -10.46
CA TYR A 265 11.72 2.37 -11.46
C TYR A 265 10.75 3.12 -12.38
N PRO A 266 10.52 2.65 -13.61
CA PRO A 266 9.48 3.21 -14.49
C PRO A 266 8.06 3.10 -13.90
N TYR A 267 7.85 2.17 -12.98
CA TYR A 267 6.54 1.86 -12.37
C TYR A 267 6.45 2.22 -10.88
N ALA A 268 7.55 2.65 -10.25
CA ALA A 268 7.58 2.97 -8.82
C ALA A 268 8.67 4.00 -8.51
N GLN A 269 8.33 4.96 -7.64
CA GLN A 269 9.26 5.96 -7.14
C GLN A 269 10.31 5.32 -6.24
N THR A 270 9.88 4.44 -5.32
CA THR A 270 10.73 3.90 -4.24
C THR A 270 10.50 2.39 -4.02
N CYS A 271 11.13 1.82 -2.99
CA CYS A 271 11.02 0.44 -2.54
C CYS A 271 10.81 0.35 -1.03
N ASP A 272 10.40 -0.82 -0.52
CA ASP A 272 10.03 -1.06 0.88
C ASP A 272 11.17 -1.56 1.80
N THR A 273 12.40 -1.58 1.28
CA THR A 273 13.58 -2.09 1.98
C THR A 273 14.48 -0.97 2.51
N THR A 274 15.53 -1.35 3.26
CA THR A 274 16.53 -0.41 3.79
C THR A 274 17.38 0.28 2.72
N ASP A 275 17.36 -0.19 1.48
CA ASP A 275 18.00 0.51 0.35
C ASP A 275 17.23 1.79 -0.03
N CYS A 276 15.99 1.87 0.42
CA CYS A 276 15.06 2.99 0.29
C CYS A 276 14.66 3.45 1.71
N GLN A 277 13.43 3.15 2.12
CA GLN A 277 12.94 3.34 3.48
C GLN A 277 12.19 2.09 3.90
N VAL A 278 12.24 1.74 5.18
CA VAL A 278 11.50 0.58 5.66
C VAL A 278 10.00 0.89 5.63
N TYR A 279 9.25 0.19 4.78
CA TYR A 279 7.80 0.36 4.64
C TYR A 279 7.04 -0.94 4.93
N PRO A 280 6.59 -1.16 6.18
CA PRO A 280 5.90 -2.39 6.58
C PRO A 280 4.38 -2.37 6.30
N GLY A 281 3.88 -1.43 5.49
CA GLY A 281 2.45 -1.17 5.39
C GLY A 281 1.89 -0.60 6.68
N THR A 282 0.78 -1.14 7.18
CA THR A 282 0.06 -0.59 8.34
C THR A 282 0.44 -1.21 9.69
N GLU A 283 1.34 -2.20 9.70
CA GLU A 283 1.70 -2.99 10.88
C GLU A 283 2.24 -2.14 12.05
N LYS A 284 2.98 -1.07 11.74
CA LYS A 284 3.69 -0.25 12.73
C LYS A 284 3.04 1.11 12.99
N GLU A 285 1.85 1.38 12.47
CA GLU A 285 1.19 2.67 12.66
C GLU A 285 1.01 2.98 14.16
N ASP A 286 1.38 4.19 14.57
CA ASP A 286 1.27 4.65 15.95
C ASP A 286 0.69 6.07 16.00
N PRO A 287 -0.31 6.36 16.88
CA PRO A 287 -0.92 7.68 16.98
C PRO A 287 0.06 8.82 17.24
N ARG A 288 1.17 8.57 17.95
CA ARG A 288 2.19 9.59 18.27
C ARG A 288 2.93 10.04 17.02
N THR A 289 3.36 9.10 16.17
CA THR A 289 3.98 9.41 14.88
C THR A 289 2.96 9.93 13.88
N ALA A 290 1.72 9.44 13.92
CA ALA A 290 0.64 9.96 13.08
C ALA A 290 0.38 11.46 13.32
N ALA A 291 0.44 11.92 14.58
CA ALA A 291 0.35 13.35 14.90
C ALA A 291 1.52 14.17 14.33
N ALA A 292 2.74 13.61 14.30
CA ALA A 292 3.89 14.25 13.68
C ALA A 292 3.76 14.35 12.15
N VAL A 293 3.27 13.29 11.50
CA VAL A 293 2.94 13.28 10.06
C VAL A 293 1.87 14.34 9.76
N ALA A 294 0.74 14.32 10.47
CA ALA A 294 -0.36 15.24 10.26
C ALA A 294 0.02 16.71 10.48
N SER A 295 0.80 17.02 11.52
CA SER A 295 1.27 18.40 11.80
C SER A 295 2.32 18.92 10.82
N THR A 296 2.86 18.06 9.96
CA THR A 296 3.85 18.40 8.92
C THR A 296 3.35 18.05 7.51
N ALA A 297 2.04 17.82 7.35
CA ALA A 297 1.46 17.39 6.08
C ALA A 297 1.88 18.30 4.92
N GLY A 298 2.32 17.68 3.82
CA GLY A 298 2.81 18.37 2.63
C GLY A 298 4.13 19.14 2.79
N GLN A 299 4.73 19.24 3.99
CA GLN A 299 6.02 19.94 4.15
C GLN A 299 7.18 19.09 3.62
N VAL A 300 8.04 19.73 2.81
CA VAL A 300 9.22 19.11 2.19
C VAL A 300 10.44 20.04 2.26
N LEU A 301 11.64 19.46 2.09
CA LEU A 301 12.88 20.18 1.90
C LEU A 301 13.14 20.43 0.43
N LEU A 302 13.56 21.65 0.10
CA LEU A 302 13.87 22.08 -1.26
C LEU A 302 15.31 22.55 -1.39
N ARG A 303 15.91 22.27 -2.55
CA ARG A 303 17.13 22.93 -3.05
C ARG A 303 16.86 23.43 -4.46
N ASP A 304 17.09 24.73 -4.69
CA ASP A 304 16.87 25.37 -6.00
C ASP A 304 15.45 25.11 -6.55
N GLY A 305 14.45 25.10 -5.66
CA GLY A 305 13.04 24.85 -5.98
C GLY A 305 12.66 23.39 -6.24
N HIS A 306 13.61 22.46 -6.22
CA HIS A 306 13.40 21.03 -6.41
C HIS A 306 13.38 20.30 -5.07
N ILE A 307 12.59 19.23 -4.96
CA ILE A 307 12.49 18.42 -3.74
C ILE A 307 13.84 17.75 -3.50
N LEU A 308 14.40 17.97 -2.31
CA LEU A 308 15.67 17.39 -1.90
C LEU A 308 15.48 15.92 -1.56
N ARG A 309 16.35 15.05 -2.09
CA ARG A 309 16.43 13.65 -1.65
C ARG A 309 17.12 13.58 -0.28
N SER A 310 16.38 13.94 0.76
CA SER A 310 16.91 14.12 2.12
C SER A 310 17.11 12.78 2.83
N GLU A 311 18.23 12.15 2.52
CA GLU A 311 18.69 10.92 3.17
C GLU A 311 18.94 11.15 4.68
N TYR A 312 18.69 10.13 5.50
CA TYR A 312 18.90 10.14 6.96
C TYR A 312 19.46 8.80 7.45
N SER A 313 19.99 8.76 8.67
CA SER A 313 20.59 7.56 9.29
C SER A 313 20.54 7.59 10.81
N ALA A 314 20.67 6.42 11.46
CA ALA A 314 20.65 6.33 12.92
C ALA A 314 21.72 7.20 13.60
N ALA A 315 22.97 7.15 13.11
CA ALA A 315 24.11 7.99 13.49
C ALA A 315 24.20 8.31 15.01
N PRO A 316 24.60 7.33 15.85
CA PRO A 316 24.56 7.42 17.32
C PRO A 316 25.46 8.49 17.96
N ASP A 317 26.41 9.04 17.20
CA ASP A 317 27.30 10.13 17.61
C ASP A 317 26.70 11.51 17.34
N GLY A 318 25.43 11.57 16.91
CA GLY A 318 24.73 12.78 16.53
C GLY A 318 24.98 13.20 15.08
N GLY A 319 25.96 12.61 14.40
CA GLY A 319 26.34 12.94 13.03
C GLY A 319 26.78 14.39 12.80
N ALA A 320 27.26 14.67 11.60
CA ALA A 320 27.60 16.02 11.16
C ALA A 320 26.74 16.42 9.95
N PRO A 321 26.43 17.72 9.76
CA PRO A 321 25.79 18.20 8.55
C PRO A 321 26.56 17.77 7.29
N ALA A 322 25.84 17.26 6.30
CA ALA A 322 26.41 16.94 5.01
C ALA A 322 26.33 18.15 4.07
N ASP A 323 27.27 18.27 3.14
CA ASP A 323 27.22 19.30 2.09
C ASP A 323 25.97 19.07 1.23
N ILE A 324 25.06 20.04 1.23
CA ILE A 324 23.79 19.92 0.50
C ILE A 324 23.97 19.65 -0.99
N GLN A 325 25.09 20.08 -1.59
CA GLN A 325 25.38 19.86 -3.02
C GLN A 325 25.63 18.39 -3.36
N THR A 326 25.88 17.56 -2.35
CA THR A 326 26.08 16.12 -2.52
C THR A 326 24.76 15.34 -2.55
N PHE A 327 23.62 15.97 -2.23
CA PHE A 327 22.30 15.34 -2.28
C PHE A 327 21.68 15.53 -3.66
N GLU A 328 21.07 14.46 -4.18
CA GLU A 328 20.27 14.56 -5.39
C GLU A 328 18.97 15.33 -5.11
N VAL A 329 18.36 15.81 -6.19
CA VAL A 329 17.06 16.49 -6.16
C VAL A 329 16.14 15.80 -7.14
N GLY A 330 14.87 15.70 -6.77
CA GLY A 330 13.82 15.17 -7.63
C GLY A 330 13.04 16.29 -8.34
N PRO A 331 11.74 16.11 -8.58
CA PRO A 331 10.92 17.08 -9.28
C PRO A 331 10.70 18.35 -8.44
N ARG A 332 10.17 19.41 -9.07
CA ARG A 332 9.65 20.57 -8.32
C ARG A 332 8.27 20.23 -7.76
N PRO A 333 7.85 20.84 -6.64
CA PRO A 333 6.49 20.64 -6.10
C PRO A 333 5.36 20.86 -7.11
N ALA A 334 5.53 21.79 -8.05
CA ALA A 334 4.56 22.08 -9.10
C ALA A 334 4.51 21.02 -10.22
N ASP A 335 5.55 20.18 -10.33
CA ASP A 335 5.63 19.09 -11.30
C ASP A 335 5.02 17.79 -10.73
N LEU A 336 4.72 17.74 -9.42
CA LEU A 336 4.02 16.61 -8.82
C LEU A 336 2.58 16.58 -9.31
N GLU A 337 2.13 15.41 -9.76
CA GLU A 337 0.72 15.19 -10.02
C GLU A 337 -0.05 15.38 -8.71
N VAL A 338 -0.95 16.37 -8.67
CA VAL A 338 -1.95 16.44 -7.61
C VAL A 338 -2.64 15.08 -7.58
N ALA A 339 -2.68 14.42 -6.43
CA ALA A 339 -3.44 13.20 -6.19
C ALA A 339 -4.87 13.44 -6.66
N ARG A 340 -5.13 13.13 -7.93
CA ARG A 340 -6.47 12.78 -8.35
C ARG A 340 -6.68 11.44 -7.70
N PRO A 341 -7.73 11.27 -6.87
CA PRO A 341 -8.16 9.93 -6.49
C PRO A 341 -8.17 9.09 -7.78
N PRO A 342 -7.67 7.84 -7.78
CA PRO A 342 -7.82 6.99 -8.95
C PRO A 342 -9.27 7.12 -9.42
N ALA A 343 -9.43 7.54 -10.68
CA ALA A 343 -10.72 7.93 -11.19
C ALA A 343 -11.70 6.81 -10.87
N ASP A 344 -12.74 7.14 -10.11
CA ASP A 344 -13.78 6.20 -9.73
C ASP A 344 -14.22 5.45 -10.99
N PRO A 345 -14.11 4.11 -11.05
CA PRO A 345 -14.51 3.34 -12.23
C PRO A 345 -15.95 3.62 -12.66
N ARG A 346 -16.81 4.10 -11.74
CA ARG A 346 -18.17 4.59 -12.07
C ARG A 346 -18.17 5.77 -13.05
N THR A 347 -17.14 6.60 -13.06
CA THR A 347 -17.00 7.75 -13.98
C THR A 347 -16.33 7.39 -15.30
N ARG A 348 -15.66 6.23 -15.39
CA ARG A 348 -15.17 5.68 -16.67
C ARG A 348 -16.17 4.78 -17.39
N ALA A 349 -17.18 4.27 -16.68
CA ALA A 349 -18.33 3.60 -17.27
C ALA A 349 -19.35 4.60 -17.84
N ALA A 350 -18.91 5.52 -18.69
CA ALA A 350 -19.76 5.92 -19.81
C ALA A 350 -19.52 4.86 -20.88
N GLU A 351 -20.18 3.72 -20.69
CA GLU A 351 -20.09 2.53 -21.53
C GLU A 351 -20.29 2.92 -23.00
N THR A 352 -19.36 2.50 -23.86
CA THR A 352 -19.77 2.23 -25.24
C THR A 352 -20.82 1.12 -25.11
N PRO A 353 -22.08 1.34 -25.53
CA PRO A 353 -23.13 0.34 -25.35
C PRO A 353 -22.66 -1.00 -25.94
N SER A 354 -22.77 -2.08 -25.16
CA SER A 354 -22.44 -3.42 -25.66
C SER A 354 -23.36 -3.76 -26.84
N ALA A 355 -22.99 -4.75 -27.65
CA ALA A 355 -23.88 -5.23 -28.70
C ALA A 355 -25.24 -5.69 -28.15
N ILE A 356 -25.27 -6.17 -26.90
CA ILE A 356 -26.50 -6.54 -26.19
C ILE A 356 -27.32 -5.29 -25.81
N ASP A 357 -26.67 -4.23 -25.32
CA ASP A 357 -27.38 -2.99 -24.95
C ASP A 357 -27.98 -2.31 -26.18
N VAL A 358 -27.22 -2.24 -27.29
CA VAL A 358 -27.71 -1.72 -28.58
C VAL A 358 -28.92 -2.52 -29.06
N GLU A 359 -28.86 -3.85 -28.99
CA GLU A 359 -29.94 -4.71 -29.46
C GLU A 359 -31.17 -4.64 -28.54
N TYR A 360 -30.96 -4.59 -27.23
CA TYR A 360 -32.02 -4.45 -26.24
C TYR A 360 -32.77 -3.12 -26.42
N GLU A 361 -32.06 -2.01 -26.65
CA GLU A 361 -32.69 -0.73 -26.98
C GLU A 361 -33.43 -0.81 -28.32
N ARG A 362 -32.84 -1.43 -29.35
CA ARG A 362 -33.43 -1.58 -30.68
C ARG A 362 -34.79 -2.30 -30.65
N ILE A 363 -34.97 -3.27 -29.76
CA ILE A 363 -36.23 -4.02 -29.62
C ILE A 363 -37.24 -3.37 -28.65
N GLY A 364 -36.93 -2.21 -28.07
CA GLY A 364 -37.84 -1.47 -27.19
C GLY A 364 -37.55 -1.62 -25.68
N GLY A 365 -36.41 -2.20 -25.31
CA GLY A 365 -35.92 -2.25 -23.94
C GLY A 365 -36.88 -2.94 -22.98
N ALA A 366 -37.15 -2.32 -21.84
CA ALA A 366 -38.04 -2.89 -20.81
C ALA A 366 -39.50 -3.03 -21.27
N ASN A 367 -39.89 -2.33 -22.34
CA ASN A 367 -41.23 -2.45 -22.95
C ASN A 367 -41.30 -3.56 -24.02
N SER A 368 -40.18 -4.23 -24.31
CA SER A 368 -40.15 -5.38 -25.21
C SER A 368 -40.71 -6.64 -24.52
N THR A 369 -40.96 -7.69 -25.30
CA THR A 369 -41.41 -9.00 -24.78
C THR A 369 -40.38 -9.66 -23.87
N LEU A 370 -39.10 -9.31 -24.02
CA LEU A 370 -37.97 -9.80 -23.22
C LEU A 370 -38.04 -9.37 -21.75
N GLY A 371 -38.66 -8.23 -21.45
CA GLY A 371 -38.76 -7.68 -20.09
C GLY A 371 -37.44 -7.09 -19.56
N THR A 372 -37.31 -6.97 -18.25
CA THR A 372 -36.14 -6.33 -17.62
C THR A 372 -34.94 -7.29 -17.51
N PRO A 373 -33.69 -6.77 -17.55
CA PRO A 373 -32.50 -7.57 -17.34
C PRO A 373 -32.48 -8.14 -15.91
N LEU A 374 -32.08 -9.40 -15.78
CA LEU A 374 -32.01 -10.12 -14.50
C LEU A 374 -30.62 -10.11 -13.87
N GLY A 375 -29.63 -9.50 -14.54
CA GLY A 375 -28.25 -9.46 -14.08
C GLY A 375 -27.30 -8.86 -15.10
N PRO A 376 -25.98 -8.90 -14.83
CA PRO A 376 -24.97 -8.38 -15.74
C PRO A 376 -24.86 -9.22 -17.02
N GLU A 377 -24.09 -8.73 -17.98
CA GLU A 377 -23.64 -9.51 -19.12
C GLU A 377 -22.58 -10.54 -18.73
N TRP A 378 -22.74 -11.76 -19.22
CA TRP A 378 -21.91 -12.92 -18.92
C TRP A 378 -21.17 -13.39 -20.17
N GLY A 379 -19.97 -13.93 -20.01
CA GLY A 379 -19.24 -14.54 -21.12
C GLY A 379 -19.77 -15.94 -21.45
N LEU A 380 -19.82 -16.28 -22.74
CA LEU A 380 -20.00 -17.65 -23.18
C LEU A 380 -18.70 -18.45 -23.00
N PRO A 381 -18.78 -19.78 -22.81
CA PRO A 381 -17.60 -20.65 -22.75
C PRO A 381 -16.67 -20.45 -23.95
N GLN A 382 -15.36 -20.65 -23.73
CA GLN A 382 -14.32 -20.52 -24.75
C GLN A 382 -14.25 -19.12 -25.41
N ASN A 383 -14.74 -18.07 -24.73
CA ASN A 383 -14.81 -16.70 -25.28
C ASN A 383 -15.62 -16.61 -26.59
N ALA A 384 -16.63 -17.46 -26.76
CA ALA A 384 -17.45 -17.52 -27.98
C ALA A 384 -18.37 -16.29 -28.18
N GLY A 385 -18.45 -15.41 -27.17
CA GLY A 385 -19.33 -14.25 -27.16
C GLY A 385 -19.77 -13.91 -25.73
N THR A 386 -20.83 -13.15 -25.61
CA THR A 386 -21.47 -12.76 -24.35
C THR A 386 -22.98 -12.99 -24.40
N TYR A 387 -23.62 -13.06 -23.24
CA TYR A 387 -25.07 -13.16 -23.13
C TYR A 387 -25.60 -12.42 -21.89
N ARG A 388 -26.85 -11.98 -21.94
CA ARG A 388 -27.55 -11.41 -20.77
C ARG A 388 -28.94 -12.01 -20.66
N LEU A 389 -29.30 -12.41 -19.44
CA LEU A 389 -30.63 -12.92 -19.12
C LEU A 389 -31.59 -11.76 -18.83
N PHE A 390 -32.81 -11.92 -19.30
CA PHE A 390 -33.93 -11.02 -19.06
C PHE A 390 -35.11 -11.84 -18.57
N THR A 391 -36.16 -11.15 -18.12
CA THR A 391 -37.33 -11.78 -17.48
C THR A 391 -37.93 -12.91 -18.33
N ASN A 392 -37.99 -12.73 -19.66
CA ASN A 392 -38.65 -13.67 -20.58
C ASN A 392 -37.74 -14.15 -21.72
N GLY A 393 -36.42 -14.00 -21.61
CA GLY A 393 -35.52 -14.39 -22.68
C GLY A 393 -34.04 -14.15 -22.39
N VAL A 394 -33.23 -14.33 -23.41
CA VAL A 394 -31.79 -14.06 -23.38
C VAL A 394 -31.38 -13.35 -24.67
N ILE A 395 -30.48 -12.37 -24.57
CA ILE A 395 -29.77 -11.85 -25.74
C ILE A 395 -28.37 -12.46 -25.72
N ILE A 396 -27.94 -13.02 -26.85
CA ILE A 396 -26.62 -13.62 -27.03
C ILE A 396 -25.88 -12.85 -28.12
N ALA A 397 -24.73 -12.27 -27.80
CA ALA A 397 -23.87 -11.58 -28.76
C ALA A 397 -22.64 -12.43 -29.08
N THR A 398 -22.43 -12.73 -30.36
CA THR A 398 -21.21 -13.42 -30.83
C THR A 398 -20.48 -12.58 -31.87
N PRO A 399 -19.15 -12.73 -32.04
CA PRO A 399 -18.41 -12.00 -33.07
C PRO A 399 -18.90 -12.26 -34.50
N THR A 400 -19.47 -13.43 -34.75
CA THR A 400 -19.90 -13.87 -36.09
C THR A 400 -21.36 -13.51 -36.41
N LEU A 401 -22.27 -13.64 -35.43
CA LEU A 401 -23.71 -13.44 -35.64
C LEU A 401 -24.23 -12.12 -35.08
N GLY A 402 -23.40 -11.34 -34.38
CA GLY A 402 -23.86 -10.17 -33.64
C GLY A 402 -24.77 -10.56 -32.48
N ALA A 403 -25.56 -9.60 -32.00
CA ALA A 403 -26.55 -9.82 -30.94
C ALA A 403 -27.82 -10.45 -31.51
N GLN A 404 -28.24 -11.56 -30.89
CA GLN A 404 -29.40 -12.35 -31.27
C GLN A 404 -30.34 -12.47 -30.08
N VAL A 405 -31.62 -12.21 -30.32
CA VAL A 405 -32.68 -12.30 -29.32
C VAL A 405 -33.26 -13.71 -29.30
N VAL A 406 -33.25 -14.35 -28.14
CA VAL A 406 -33.97 -15.60 -27.88
C VAL A 406 -35.08 -15.29 -26.89
N ASP A 407 -36.29 -15.12 -27.42
CA ASP A 407 -37.50 -14.91 -26.63
C ASP A 407 -38.12 -16.27 -26.28
N PHE A 408 -38.27 -16.55 -24.98
CA PHE A 408 -38.83 -17.82 -24.52
C PHE A 408 -40.32 -17.96 -24.81
N THR A 409 -41.04 -16.87 -25.06
CA THR A 409 -42.46 -16.91 -25.46
C THR A 409 -42.62 -17.42 -26.89
N THR A 410 -41.77 -16.95 -27.81
CA THR A 410 -41.75 -17.42 -29.21
C THR A 410 -41.30 -18.88 -29.33
N LEU A 411 -40.41 -19.32 -28.43
CA LEU A 411 -39.96 -20.71 -28.38
C LEU A 411 -41.04 -21.69 -27.93
N MET A 412 -42.00 -21.24 -27.10
CA MET A 412 -43.16 -22.03 -26.69
C MET A 412 -44.24 -22.10 -27.79
N GLU A 413 -44.35 -21.10 -28.66
CA GLU A 413 -45.27 -21.11 -29.81
C GLU A 413 -44.81 -22.04 -30.96
N LEU A 414 -43.51 -22.38 -30.99
CA LEU A 414 -42.90 -23.26 -32.00
C LEU A 414 -43.00 -24.76 -31.66
N ILE A 415 -43.63 -25.14 -30.54
CA ILE A 415 -43.94 -26.53 -30.21
C ILE A 415 -45.21 -26.94 -30.96
N PRO A 416 -45.16 -27.82 -31.97
CA PRO A 416 -46.37 -28.30 -32.63
C PRO A 416 -47.06 -29.32 -31.71
N GLY A 417 -48.25 -28.96 -31.21
CA GLY A 417 -49.20 -29.91 -30.62
C GLY A 417 -49.55 -29.68 -29.15
N THR A 418 -50.39 -28.69 -28.88
CA THR A 418 -51.28 -28.70 -27.69
C THR A 418 -52.75 -28.50 -28.04
N ASP A 419 -53.14 -28.70 -29.31
CA ASP A 419 -54.53 -28.97 -29.66
C ASP A 419 -54.83 -30.45 -29.34
N GLY A 420 -54.96 -30.80 -28.06
CA GLY A 420 -55.26 -32.18 -27.68
C GLY A 420 -54.94 -32.63 -26.25
N LEU A 421 -54.91 -31.75 -25.26
CA LEU A 421 -54.92 -32.14 -23.84
C LEU A 421 -56.13 -31.57 -23.08
N ASP A 422 -57.24 -31.36 -23.78
CA ASP A 422 -58.57 -31.45 -23.17
C ASP A 422 -59.06 -32.88 -23.32
N THR A 423 -58.79 -33.71 -22.31
CA THR A 423 -59.53 -34.91 -21.85
C THR A 423 -58.57 -35.94 -21.26
N LEU A 424 -58.32 -35.84 -19.96
CA LEU A 424 -58.04 -37.02 -19.12
C LEU A 424 -59.18 -37.14 -18.10
N PRO A 425 -59.68 -38.35 -17.83
CA PRO A 425 -60.93 -38.55 -17.10
C PRO A 425 -60.77 -38.23 -15.61
N THR A 426 -61.80 -37.60 -15.06
CA THR A 426 -62.02 -37.49 -13.61
C THR A 426 -62.23 -38.89 -13.04
N GLU A 427 -61.17 -39.53 -12.53
CA GLU A 427 -61.31 -40.65 -11.59
C GLU A 427 -61.13 -40.13 -10.16
N THR A 428 -62.25 -40.13 -9.47
CA THR A 428 -62.37 -39.95 -8.03
C THR A 428 -61.66 -41.09 -7.28
N VAL A 429 -60.73 -40.75 -6.38
CA VAL A 429 -60.25 -41.70 -5.36
C VAL A 429 -60.76 -41.24 -3.99
N PRO A 430 -61.46 -42.10 -3.22
CA PRO A 430 -62.04 -41.74 -1.95
C PRO A 430 -61.03 -41.71 -0.81
N THR A 431 -61.36 -40.90 0.19
CA THR A 431 -60.79 -40.83 1.53
C THR A 431 -60.85 -42.20 2.23
N ASP A 432 -59.72 -42.78 2.61
CA ASP A 432 -59.68 -43.58 3.84
C ASP A 432 -58.26 -43.76 4.44
N THR A 433 -58.17 -43.37 5.71
CA THR A 433 -57.34 -43.90 6.81
C THR A 433 -55.86 -44.29 6.59
N VAL A 434 -54.95 -43.51 7.20
CA VAL A 434 -53.55 -43.89 7.49
C VAL A 434 -53.45 -44.40 8.94
N PRO A 435 -52.92 -45.62 9.19
CA PRO A 435 -52.29 -45.96 10.46
C PRO A 435 -50.76 -46.07 10.34
N SER A 436 -50.10 -45.67 11.44
CA SER A 436 -48.66 -45.65 11.70
C SER A 436 -47.95 -46.99 11.53
N GLU A 437 -46.69 -46.95 11.09
CA GLU A 437 -45.67 -47.90 11.57
C GLU A 437 -44.23 -47.36 11.49
N THR A 438 -43.44 -47.81 12.46
CA THR A 438 -42.15 -47.34 12.99
C THR A 438 -40.94 -47.82 12.16
N VAL A 439 -39.84 -47.06 12.14
CA VAL A 439 -38.54 -47.46 11.54
C VAL A 439 -37.46 -47.60 12.64
N PRO A 440 -36.65 -48.68 12.69
CA PRO A 440 -35.59 -48.87 13.68
C PRO A 440 -34.17 -48.48 13.20
N SER A 441 -33.29 -48.20 14.17
CA SER A 441 -31.87 -47.84 14.04
C SER A 441 -30.91 -49.05 13.94
N GLU A 442 -29.80 -48.92 13.17
CA GLU A 442 -28.47 -49.55 13.41
C GLU A 442 -27.39 -48.81 12.55
N THR A 443 -26.35 -48.16 13.09
CA THR A 443 -25.00 -48.58 13.59
C THR A 443 -23.88 -48.44 12.54
N ALA A 444 -22.82 -47.67 12.88
CA ALA A 444 -21.55 -47.55 12.14
C ALA A 444 -20.35 -47.92 13.07
N PRO A 445 -19.20 -48.39 12.55
CA PRO A 445 -18.18 -49.04 13.37
C PRO A 445 -17.08 -48.08 13.90
N SER A 446 -16.51 -48.45 15.05
CA SER A 446 -15.40 -47.81 15.76
C SER A 446 -14.01 -48.25 15.28
N GLU A 447 -13.03 -47.35 15.39
CA GLU A 447 -11.61 -47.69 15.48
C GLU A 447 -10.95 -46.96 16.67
N SER A 448 -9.98 -47.64 17.29
CA SER A 448 -9.53 -47.53 18.68
C SER A 448 -8.17 -46.83 18.88
N VAL A 449 -7.98 -46.17 20.03
CA VAL A 449 -6.65 -45.72 20.55
C VAL A 449 -6.54 -46.07 22.06
N PRO A 450 -5.38 -46.54 22.58
CA PRO A 450 -5.26 -47.14 23.92
C PRO A 450 -4.93 -46.14 25.06
N PRO A 451 -5.00 -46.55 26.35
CA PRO A 451 -5.11 -45.63 27.49
C PRO A 451 -3.80 -45.39 28.25
N GLY A 452 -3.72 -44.26 28.95
CA GLY A 452 -2.65 -43.97 29.92
C GLY A 452 -2.92 -42.79 30.86
N THR A 453 -3.34 -43.13 32.10
CA THR A 453 -3.09 -42.45 33.39
C THR A 453 -3.68 -41.06 33.70
N VAL A 454 -4.62 -41.06 34.66
CA VAL A 454 -5.09 -39.90 35.46
C VAL A 454 -4.42 -39.94 36.85
N PRO A 455 -4.13 -38.77 37.45
CA PRO A 455 -4.32 -38.59 38.88
C PRO A 455 -5.21 -37.36 39.22
N PRO A 456 -5.69 -37.24 40.47
CA PRO A 456 -7.06 -36.77 40.75
C PRO A 456 -7.12 -35.34 41.30
N GLY A 457 -8.32 -34.75 41.26
CA GLY A 457 -8.75 -33.85 42.33
C GLY A 457 -9.53 -32.61 41.90
N GLY A 458 -10.80 -32.58 42.32
CA GLY A 458 -11.43 -31.39 42.89
C GLY A 458 -11.88 -30.28 41.93
N ALA A 459 -13.16 -30.30 41.55
CA ALA A 459 -13.84 -29.10 41.08
C ALA A 459 -14.23 -28.20 42.26
N PRO A 460 -13.98 -26.87 42.20
CA PRO A 460 -14.76 -25.86 42.90
C PRO A 460 -15.67 -25.09 41.92
N PRO A 461 -16.67 -24.35 42.43
CA PRO A 461 -17.88 -24.00 41.69
C PRO A 461 -17.74 -22.76 40.79
N VAL A 462 -18.60 -22.71 39.77
CA VAL A 462 -18.76 -21.59 38.85
C VAL A 462 -19.44 -20.42 39.59
N GLU A 463 -18.71 -19.32 39.71
CA GLU A 463 -19.22 -18.08 40.30
C GLU A 463 -20.08 -17.33 39.28
N ALA A 464 -21.24 -16.89 39.74
CA ALA A 464 -22.29 -16.26 38.95
C ALA A 464 -21.92 -14.80 38.58
N LEU A 465 -22.11 -14.46 37.31
CA LEU A 465 -22.14 -13.07 36.82
C LEU A 465 -23.28 -12.29 37.52
N PRO A 466 -23.02 -11.09 38.09
CA PRO A 466 -24.06 -10.31 38.73
C PRO A 466 -24.98 -9.64 37.71
N ARG A 467 -26.28 -9.74 37.99
CA ARG A 467 -27.39 -9.09 37.27
C ARG A 467 -27.35 -7.57 37.45
N HIS A 468 -27.65 -6.85 36.37
CA HIS A 468 -27.93 -5.41 36.35
C HIS A 468 -29.06 -5.02 37.32
N PRO A 469 -28.93 -3.91 38.08
CA PRO A 469 -30.07 -3.21 38.65
C PRO A 469 -30.63 -2.21 37.64
N ALA A 470 -31.95 -2.29 37.44
CA ALA A 470 -32.75 -1.29 36.75
C ALA A 470 -32.91 -0.03 37.62
N GLY A 471 -32.86 1.14 36.97
CA GLY A 471 -33.57 2.35 37.42
C GLY A 471 -32.73 3.42 38.11
N LEU A 472 -32.15 4.34 37.34
CA LEU A 472 -31.97 5.76 37.69
C LEU A 472 -32.13 6.62 36.43
N PRO A 473 -32.72 7.84 36.53
CA PRO A 473 -33.13 8.64 35.38
C PRO A 473 -31.96 9.30 34.66
N MET A 474 -32.04 9.36 33.32
CA MET A 474 -31.12 10.08 32.44
C MET A 474 -31.08 11.58 32.76
N PRO A 475 -29.91 12.24 32.73
CA PRO A 475 -29.85 13.70 32.69
C PRO A 475 -30.39 14.22 31.35
N PRO A 476 -30.99 15.44 31.31
CA PRO A 476 -31.51 15.99 30.06
C PRO A 476 -30.37 16.25 29.07
N LEU A 477 -30.65 15.96 27.79
CA LEU A 477 -29.81 16.33 26.65
C LEU A 477 -29.53 17.84 26.69
N ALA A 478 -28.25 18.20 26.64
CA ALA A 478 -27.85 19.58 26.41
C ALA A 478 -28.28 20.01 24.99
N ASP A 479 -28.90 21.18 24.90
CA ASP A 479 -29.29 21.81 23.64
C ASP A 479 -28.06 22.01 22.72
N PRO A 480 -28.24 21.97 21.38
CA PRO A 480 -27.17 22.20 20.44
C PRO A 480 -26.67 23.65 20.55
N VAL A 481 -25.36 23.80 20.74
CA VAL A 481 -24.67 25.09 20.67
C VAL A 481 -24.73 25.60 19.23
N VAL A 482 -25.50 26.67 19.02
CA VAL A 482 -25.50 27.47 17.79
C VAL A 482 -24.21 28.29 17.74
N PRO A 483 -23.39 28.21 16.69
CA PRO A 483 -22.27 29.14 16.50
C PRO A 483 -22.80 30.55 16.26
N ALA A 484 -22.25 31.52 16.98
CA ALA A 484 -22.56 32.94 16.81
C ALA A 484 -22.20 33.45 15.41
N ASP A 485 -22.95 34.46 14.97
CA ASP A 485 -22.89 35.16 13.68
C ASP A 485 -21.49 35.33 13.08
N VAL A 486 -21.33 34.81 11.86
CA VAL A 486 -20.25 35.19 10.94
C VAL A 486 -20.68 36.49 10.23
N PRO A 487 -19.93 37.60 10.32
CA PRO A 487 -20.26 38.82 9.58
C PRO A 487 -20.09 38.59 8.07
N ALA A 488 -21.06 39.09 7.31
CA ALA A 488 -21.11 38.98 5.84
C ALA A 488 -19.86 39.61 5.16
N PRO A 489 -19.43 39.07 4.00
CA PRO A 489 -18.29 39.60 3.26
C PRO A 489 -18.56 41.01 2.72
N VAL A 490 -17.54 41.86 2.85
CA VAL A 490 -17.49 43.23 2.31
C VAL A 490 -17.47 43.17 0.77
N PRO A 491 -18.34 43.92 0.05
CA PRO A 491 -18.30 43.96 -1.41
C PRO A 491 -17.05 44.70 -1.92
N PRO A 492 -16.52 44.34 -3.10
CA PRO A 492 -15.34 44.98 -3.66
C PRO A 492 -15.62 46.46 -4.01
N PRO A 493 -14.59 47.34 -3.95
CA PRO A 493 -14.76 48.75 -4.27
C PRO A 493 -15.15 48.93 -5.73
N GLY A 494 -16.19 49.73 -5.95
CA GLY A 494 -16.75 50.01 -7.26
C GLY A 494 -15.75 50.66 -8.20
N ALA A 495 -15.80 50.24 -9.46
CA ALA A 495 -15.22 50.97 -10.57
C ALA A 495 -15.90 52.35 -10.67
N ALA A 496 -15.11 53.42 -10.60
CA ALA A 496 -15.55 54.75 -10.96
C ALA A 496 -15.74 54.83 -12.50
N PRO A 497 -16.73 55.59 -12.99
CA PRO A 497 -16.98 55.71 -14.42
C PRO A 497 -16.03 56.74 -15.05
N ALA A 498 -15.27 56.32 -16.06
CA ALA A 498 -14.86 57.10 -17.24
C ALA A 498 -14.31 56.16 -18.30
#